data_AF-F2UNN8-F1
#
_entry.id   AF-F2UNN8-F1
#
_cell.length_a   1.000
_cell.length_b   1.000
_cell.length_c   1.000
_cell.angle_alpha   90.00
_cell.angle_beta   90.00
_cell.angle_gamma   90.00
#
_symmetry.space_group_name_H-M   'P 1'
#
loop_
_entity.id
_entity.type
_entity.pdbx_description
1 polymer ?
#
loop_
_entity_poly.entity_id
_entity_poly.type
_entity_poly.pdbx_seq_one_letter_code
_entity_poly.pdbx_strand_id
1 'polypeptide(L)'
;MMTAPVEEENKRLRRALAQAEREAQEADEDAQRFERAMRQAKQQLKEFQAQQRHTEDALRKELEETKATAEKQKQELRVCHARIDLLEERIFEANQAVERAEQDATEADQDAVMFEKHARLHEAKCHEATREIERLTQQVLRSAVPTSQRTRRLSPSTTARGGGGGVLGGGKKKTGKEAMLAWCQRITQPYKDVDITNFSSSFADGMAFITMMHHYFPSAIDLSKHSPSTQRENFEKAFKVADERGGVYPLLDVEDMVAMARPDALSVMTYVSQLHKQLAKRG
;
A
#
# COMPACT_ATOMS: atom_id res chain seq x y z
N MET A 1 92.50 -65.88 0.18
CA MET A 1 92.10 -64.80 1.12
C MET A 1 91.43 -63.61 0.40
N MET A 2 90.62 -63.80 -0.65
CA MET A 2 90.00 -62.68 -1.39
C MET A 2 88.46 -62.71 -1.40
N THR A 3 87.82 -63.55 -0.60
CA THR A 3 86.35 -63.76 -0.63
C THR A 3 85.56 -62.85 0.32
N ALA A 4 86.14 -62.42 1.44
CA ALA A 4 85.46 -61.58 2.44
C ALA A 4 84.96 -60.21 1.93
N PRO A 5 85.66 -59.49 1.04
CA PRO A 5 85.17 -58.20 0.52
C PRO A 5 83.93 -58.34 -0.38
N VAL A 6 83.89 -59.40 -1.19
CA VAL A 6 82.82 -59.66 -2.16
C VAL A 6 81.52 -60.07 -1.46
N GLU A 7 81.62 -60.76 -0.33
CA GLU A 7 80.47 -61.25 0.44
C GLU A 7 79.79 -60.12 1.21
N GLU A 8 80.58 -59.18 1.77
CA GLU A 8 80.08 -57.96 2.41
C GLU A 8 79.37 -57.04 1.39
N GLU A 9 79.92 -56.92 0.19
CA GLU A 9 79.34 -56.16 -0.92
C GLU A 9 78.03 -56.80 -1.42
N ASN A 10 77.96 -58.13 -1.56
CA ASN A 10 76.72 -58.84 -1.89
C ASN A 10 75.62 -58.62 -0.84
N LYS A 11 75.98 -58.60 0.45
CA LYS A 11 75.04 -58.31 1.54
C LYS A 11 74.54 -56.87 1.51
N ARG A 12 75.39 -55.90 1.14
CA ARG A 12 74.99 -54.50 0.92
C ARG A 12 74.04 -54.38 -0.26
N LEU A 13 74.34 -55.02 -1.39
CA LEU A 13 73.47 -55.01 -2.58
C LEU A 13 72.10 -55.62 -2.30
N ARG A 14 72.02 -56.73 -1.56
CA ARG A 14 70.73 -57.33 -1.16
C ARG A 14 69.89 -56.42 -0.27
N ARG A 15 70.53 -55.69 0.66
CA ARG A 15 69.85 -54.70 1.50
C ARG A 15 69.35 -53.51 0.69
N ALA A 16 70.17 -53.02 -0.24
CA ALA A 16 69.78 -51.93 -1.14
C ALA A 16 68.62 -52.35 -2.06
N LEU A 17 68.64 -53.57 -2.60
CA LEU A 17 67.55 -54.12 -3.41
C LEU A 17 66.25 -54.22 -2.60
N ALA A 18 66.30 -54.80 -1.39
CA ALA A 18 65.12 -54.92 -0.53
C ALA A 18 64.57 -53.56 -0.09
N GLN A 19 65.42 -52.54 0.06
CA GLN A 19 64.99 -51.18 0.33
C GLN A 19 64.31 -50.56 -0.90
N ALA A 20 64.92 -50.68 -2.08
CA ALA A 20 64.34 -50.19 -3.33
C ALA A 20 62.99 -50.86 -3.65
N GLU A 21 62.84 -52.16 -3.38
CA GLU A 21 61.58 -52.88 -3.53
C GLU A 21 60.48 -52.36 -2.60
N ARG A 22 60.82 -52.01 -1.35
CA ARG A 22 59.86 -51.41 -0.40
C ARG A 22 59.47 -49.99 -0.83
N GLU A 23 60.44 -49.18 -1.23
CA GLU A 23 60.18 -47.82 -1.74
C GLU A 23 59.29 -47.87 -2.99
N ALA A 24 59.50 -48.85 -3.88
CA ALA A 24 58.64 -49.06 -5.05
C ALA A 24 57.20 -49.49 -4.66
N GLN A 25 57.05 -50.34 -3.64
CA GLN A 25 55.72 -50.72 -3.13
C GLN A 25 54.98 -49.54 -2.48
N GLU A 26 55.69 -48.74 -1.69
CA GLU A 26 55.12 -47.54 -1.05
C GLU A 26 54.66 -46.51 -2.10
N ALA A 27 55.45 -46.31 -3.16
CA ALA A 27 55.08 -45.45 -4.28
C ALA A 27 53.83 -45.94 -5.04
N ASP A 28 53.67 -47.26 -5.23
CA ASP A 28 52.46 -47.84 -5.86
C ASP A 28 51.22 -47.67 -4.96
N GLU A 29 51.36 -47.89 -3.65
CA GLU A 29 50.27 -47.65 -2.69
C GLU A 29 49.83 -46.18 -2.68
N ASP A 30 50.77 -45.24 -2.70
CA ASP A 30 50.47 -43.81 -2.73
C ASP A 30 49.82 -43.40 -4.06
N ALA A 31 50.24 -43.98 -5.19
CA ALA A 31 49.57 -43.79 -6.49
C ALA A 31 48.12 -44.30 -6.45
N GLN A 32 47.88 -45.47 -5.86
CA GLN A 32 46.53 -46.02 -5.69
C GLN A 32 45.68 -45.17 -4.74
N ARG A 33 46.26 -44.65 -3.64
CA ARG A 33 45.57 -43.72 -2.73
C ARG A 33 45.16 -42.45 -3.45
N PHE A 34 46.06 -41.87 -4.23
CA PHE A 34 45.77 -40.70 -5.05
C PHE A 34 44.64 -40.96 -6.06
N GLU A 35 44.67 -42.11 -6.74
CA GLU A 35 43.63 -42.46 -7.71
C GLU A 35 42.26 -42.63 -7.03
N ARG A 36 42.20 -43.25 -5.85
CA ARG A 36 40.96 -43.36 -5.06
C ARG A 36 40.46 -41.98 -4.63
N ALA A 37 41.34 -41.10 -4.17
CA ALA A 37 40.99 -39.73 -3.80
C ALA A 37 40.45 -38.94 -5.00
N MET A 38 41.07 -39.08 -6.18
CA MET A 38 40.59 -38.46 -7.42
C MET A 38 39.22 -38.98 -7.85
N ARG A 39 38.96 -40.28 -7.71
CA ARG A 39 37.63 -40.86 -7.99
C ARG A 39 36.57 -40.31 -7.03
N GLN A 40 36.89 -40.18 -5.75
CA GLN A 40 36.01 -39.59 -4.75
C GLN A 40 35.73 -38.12 -5.04
N ALA A 41 36.75 -37.32 -5.30
CA ALA A 41 36.61 -35.90 -5.66
C ALA A 41 35.74 -35.72 -6.93
N LYS A 42 35.93 -36.58 -7.94
CA LYS A 42 35.12 -36.58 -9.16
C LYS A 42 33.65 -36.94 -8.89
N GLN A 43 33.40 -37.87 -7.96
CA GLN A 43 32.05 -38.24 -7.56
C GLN A 43 31.35 -37.11 -6.79
N GLN A 44 32.06 -36.48 -5.84
CA GLN A 44 31.56 -35.31 -5.11
C GLN A 44 31.22 -34.16 -6.05
N LEU A 45 32.07 -33.90 -7.07
CA LEU A 45 31.79 -32.88 -8.07
C LEU A 45 30.52 -33.18 -8.87
N LYS A 46 30.30 -34.44 -9.25
CA LYS A 46 29.07 -34.85 -9.96
C LYS A 46 27.83 -34.66 -9.10
N GLU A 47 27.89 -35.03 -7.82
CA GLU A 47 26.79 -34.87 -6.87
C GLU A 47 26.47 -33.39 -6.64
N PHE A 48 27.49 -32.56 -6.47
CA PHE A 48 27.33 -31.12 -6.35
C PHE A 48 26.70 -30.51 -7.61
N GLN A 49 27.14 -30.90 -8.80
CA GLN A 49 26.54 -30.46 -10.06
C GLN A 49 25.08 -30.90 -10.20
N ALA A 50 24.73 -32.11 -9.75
CA ALA A 50 23.35 -32.59 -9.75
C ALA A 50 22.47 -31.78 -8.78
N GLN A 51 22.97 -31.46 -7.59
CA GLN A 51 22.29 -30.59 -6.63
C GLN A 51 22.07 -29.18 -7.18
N GLN A 52 23.08 -28.61 -7.86
CA GLN A 52 22.94 -27.31 -8.52
C GLN A 52 21.85 -27.34 -9.58
N ARG A 53 21.85 -28.33 -10.49
CA ARG A 53 20.80 -28.47 -11.51
C ARG A 53 19.41 -28.62 -10.91
N HIS A 54 19.27 -29.45 -9.88
CA HIS A 54 18.00 -29.61 -9.18
C HIS A 54 17.50 -28.29 -8.58
N THR A 55 18.41 -27.51 -7.98
CA THR A 55 18.08 -26.21 -7.39
C THR A 55 17.69 -25.20 -8.47
N GLU A 56 18.42 -25.16 -9.59
CA GLU A 56 18.08 -24.30 -10.73
C GLU A 56 16.71 -24.66 -11.33
N ASP A 57 16.39 -25.94 -11.47
CA ASP A 57 15.10 -26.39 -11.99
C ASP A 57 13.94 -26.06 -11.03
N ALA A 58 14.16 -26.20 -9.72
CA ALA A 58 13.17 -25.79 -8.72
C ALA A 58 12.89 -24.28 -8.78
N LEU A 59 13.94 -23.45 -8.82
CA LEU A 59 13.81 -22.00 -8.94
C LEU A 59 13.13 -21.59 -10.26
N ARG A 60 13.45 -22.27 -11.37
CA ARG A 60 12.78 -22.05 -12.66
C ARG A 60 11.29 -22.35 -12.58
N LYS A 61 10.89 -23.43 -11.89
CA LYS A 61 9.48 -23.78 -11.74
C LYS A 61 8.73 -22.73 -10.91
N GLU A 62 9.29 -22.31 -9.77
CA GLU A 62 8.69 -21.23 -8.95
C GLU A 62 8.59 -19.92 -9.74
N LEU A 63 9.59 -19.60 -10.57
CA LEU A 63 9.57 -18.43 -11.44
C LEU A 63 8.44 -18.51 -12.48
N GLU A 64 8.23 -19.66 -13.10
CA GLU A 64 7.14 -19.82 -14.07
C GLU A 64 5.75 -19.79 -13.42
N GLU A 65 5.60 -20.36 -12.22
CA GLU A 65 4.37 -20.27 -11.44
C GLU A 65 4.05 -18.83 -11.06
N THR A 66 5.03 -18.07 -10.56
CA THR A 66 4.86 -16.65 -10.22
C THR A 66 4.55 -15.81 -11.46
N LYS A 67 5.24 -16.01 -12.59
CA LYS A 67 4.91 -15.35 -13.87
C LYS A 67 3.48 -15.64 -14.32
N ALA A 68 3.02 -16.90 -14.23
CA ALA A 68 1.66 -17.26 -14.62
C ALA A 68 0.61 -16.54 -13.77
N THR A 69 0.84 -16.43 -12.45
CA THR A 69 -0.06 -15.66 -11.57
C THR A 69 -0.06 -14.16 -11.90
N ALA A 70 1.11 -13.59 -12.19
CA ALA A 70 1.24 -12.18 -12.55
C ALA A 70 0.53 -11.85 -13.88
N GLU A 71 0.67 -12.71 -14.91
CA GLU A 71 -0.04 -12.52 -16.19
C GLU A 71 -1.56 -12.65 -16.02
N LYS A 72 -2.03 -13.55 -15.14
CA LYS A 72 -3.45 -13.62 -14.80
C LYS A 72 -3.94 -12.33 -14.15
N GLN A 73 -3.22 -11.80 -13.16
CA GLN A 73 -3.57 -10.53 -12.51
C GLN A 73 -3.56 -9.35 -13.48
N LYS A 74 -2.57 -9.30 -14.38
CA LYS A 74 -2.48 -8.30 -15.45
C LYS A 74 -3.67 -8.37 -16.40
N GLN A 75 -4.13 -9.57 -16.75
CA GLN A 75 -5.32 -9.73 -17.59
C GLN A 75 -6.59 -9.26 -16.86
N GLU A 76 -6.73 -9.56 -15.56
CA GLU A 76 -7.83 -9.05 -14.73
C GLU A 76 -7.81 -7.52 -14.65
N LEU A 77 -6.63 -6.92 -14.48
CA LEU A 77 -6.46 -5.46 -14.46
C LEU A 77 -6.85 -4.82 -15.79
N ARG A 78 -6.47 -5.43 -16.93
CA ARG A 78 -6.88 -4.97 -18.27
C ARG A 78 -8.40 -4.93 -18.42
N VAL A 79 -9.10 -5.96 -17.94
CA VAL A 79 -10.57 -6.00 -17.97
C VAL A 79 -11.17 -4.90 -17.08
N CYS A 80 -10.57 -4.65 -15.92
CA CYS A 80 -11.01 -3.57 -15.04
C CYS A 80 -10.81 -2.18 -15.69
N HIS A 81 -9.66 -1.93 -16.32
CA HIS A 81 -9.42 -0.67 -17.04
C HIS A 81 -10.42 -0.46 -18.18
N ALA A 82 -10.65 -1.47 -19.04
CA ALA A 82 -11.63 -1.34 -20.11
C ALA A 82 -13.05 -1.02 -19.59
N ARG A 83 -13.40 -1.53 -18.41
CA ARG A 83 -14.68 -1.23 -17.76
C ARG A 83 -14.73 0.18 -17.18
N ILE A 84 -13.60 0.70 -16.69
CA ILE A 84 -13.49 2.10 -16.25
C ILE A 84 -13.68 3.01 -17.45
N ASP A 85 -13.02 2.76 -18.58
CA ASP A 85 -13.15 3.56 -19.80
C ASP A 85 -14.62 3.66 -20.27
N LEU A 86 -15.35 2.54 -20.25
CA LEU A 86 -16.78 2.51 -20.58
C LEU A 86 -17.64 3.29 -19.56
N LEU A 87 -17.26 3.29 -18.29
CA LEU A 87 -17.97 4.07 -17.27
C LEU A 87 -17.71 5.56 -17.41
N GLU A 88 -16.49 5.95 -17.78
CA GLU A 88 -16.14 7.35 -18.07
C GLU A 88 -16.96 7.88 -19.25
N GLU A 89 -17.08 7.10 -20.33
CA GLU A 89 -17.92 7.44 -21.48
C GLU A 89 -19.39 7.58 -21.07
N ARG A 90 -19.94 6.62 -20.31
CA ARG A 90 -21.32 6.71 -19.79
C ARG A 90 -21.54 7.92 -18.89
N ILE A 91 -20.57 8.28 -18.06
CA ILE A 91 -20.65 9.47 -17.20
C ILE A 91 -20.69 10.72 -18.06
N PHE A 92 -19.82 10.80 -19.08
CA PHE A 92 -19.75 11.91 -20.02
C PHE A 92 -21.08 12.11 -20.77
N GLU A 93 -21.63 11.04 -21.36
CA GLU A 93 -22.93 11.09 -22.04
C GLU A 93 -24.06 11.54 -21.11
N ALA A 94 -24.09 10.98 -19.89
CA ALA A 94 -25.12 11.33 -18.92
C ALA A 94 -24.99 12.79 -18.44
N ASN A 95 -23.78 13.34 -18.36
CA ASN A 95 -23.58 14.75 -18.02
C ASN A 95 -24.02 15.65 -19.17
N GLN A 96 -23.71 15.30 -20.42
CA GLN A 96 -24.18 16.04 -21.59
C GLN A 96 -25.72 16.00 -21.73
N ALA A 97 -26.36 14.87 -21.38
CA ALA A 97 -27.81 14.76 -21.36
C ALA A 97 -28.47 15.62 -20.27
N VAL A 98 -27.80 15.79 -19.13
CA VAL A 98 -28.21 16.73 -18.07
C VAL A 98 -28.13 18.16 -18.59
N GLU A 99 -27.00 18.56 -19.19
CA GLU A 99 -26.82 19.92 -19.76
C GLU A 99 -27.87 20.26 -20.82
N ARG A 100 -28.20 19.31 -21.72
CA ARG A 100 -29.29 19.52 -22.70
C ARG A 100 -30.65 19.69 -22.02
N ALA A 101 -30.94 18.87 -21.00
CA ALA A 101 -32.20 18.98 -20.26
C ALA A 101 -32.30 20.28 -19.44
N GLU A 102 -31.17 20.85 -19.03
CA GLU A 102 -31.09 22.18 -18.41
C GLU A 102 -31.39 23.29 -19.42
N GLN A 103 -30.90 23.16 -20.66
CA GLN A 103 -31.13 24.13 -21.75
C GLN A 103 -32.57 24.11 -22.29
N ASP A 104 -33.22 22.93 -22.31
CA ASP A 104 -34.60 22.77 -22.81
C ASP A 104 -35.68 23.16 -21.78
N ALA A 105 -35.33 23.29 -20.50
CA ALA A 105 -36.24 23.80 -19.49
C ALA A 105 -36.43 25.32 -19.69
N THR A 106 -37.66 25.83 -19.59
CA THR A 106 -37.92 27.28 -19.67
C THR A 106 -37.68 27.95 -18.32
N GLU A 107 -37.24 29.22 -18.32
CA GLU A 107 -36.75 30.00 -17.16
C GLU A 107 -37.64 29.97 -15.89
N ALA A 108 -38.94 29.62 -16.01
CA ALA A 108 -39.86 29.55 -14.89
C ALA A 108 -40.01 28.14 -14.25
N ASP A 109 -39.61 27.06 -14.95
CA ASP A 109 -39.70 25.66 -14.47
C ASP A 109 -38.32 25.06 -14.11
N GLN A 110 -37.25 25.79 -14.42
CA GLN A 110 -35.86 25.37 -14.30
C GLN A 110 -35.45 25.04 -12.86
N ASP A 111 -35.78 25.86 -11.85
CA ASP A 111 -35.24 25.70 -10.49
C ASP A 111 -35.78 24.47 -9.72
N ALA A 112 -37.02 24.06 -9.98
CA ALA A 112 -37.68 22.97 -9.26
C ALA A 112 -37.34 21.59 -9.84
N VAL A 113 -37.24 21.48 -11.17
CA VAL A 113 -37.02 20.20 -11.85
C VAL A 113 -35.53 19.84 -11.91
N MET A 114 -34.63 20.84 -12.00
CA MET A 114 -33.17 20.65 -11.97
C MET A 114 -32.69 19.93 -10.70
N PHE A 115 -33.14 20.42 -9.55
CA PHE A 115 -32.63 19.95 -8.26
C PHE A 115 -33.06 18.50 -7.97
N GLU A 116 -34.27 18.13 -8.37
CA GLU A 116 -34.82 16.79 -8.15
C GLU A 116 -34.26 15.75 -9.13
N LYS A 117 -34.00 16.15 -10.39
CA LYS A 117 -33.42 15.26 -11.40
C LYS A 117 -31.92 15.04 -11.18
N HIS A 118 -31.17 16.09 -10.82
CA HIS A 118 -29.73 15.99 -10.53
C HIS A 118 -29.45 15.21 -9.25
N ALA A 119 -30.31 15.34 -8.23
CA ALA A 119 -30.23 14.54 -7.01
C ALA A 119 -30.46 13.04 -7.26
N ARG A 120 -31.48 12.68 -8.06
CA ARG A 120 -31.77 11.26 -8.38
C ARG A 120 -30.68 10.62 -9.24
N LEU A 121 -30.13 11.35 -10.21
CA LEU A 121 -29.06 10.85 -11.08
C LEU A 121 -27.73 10.71 -10.32
N HIS A 122 -27.37 11.68 -9.47
CA HIS A 122 -26.17 11.62 -8.63
C HIS A 122 -26.28 10.49 -7.60
N GLU A 123 -27.45 10.29 -7.00
CA GLU A 123 -27.69 9.20 -6.05
C GLU A 123 -27.61 7.83 -6.75
N ALA A 124 -28.19 7.67 -7.95
CA ALA A 124 -28.05 6.44 -8.73
C ALA A 124 -26.60 6.16 -9.13
N LYS A 125 -25.87 7.17 -9.64
CA LYS A 125 -24.45 7.05 -10.04
C LYS A 125 -23.53 6.76 -8.85
N CYS A 126 -23.73 7.40 -7.69
CA CYS A 126 -22.96 7.12 -6.46
C CYS A 126 -23.22 5.71 -5.92
N HIS A 127 -24.46 5.22 -5.97
CA HIS A 127 -24.75 3.86 -5.52
C HIS A 127 -24.19 2.80 -6.50
N GLU A 128 -24.22 3.06 -7.82
CA GLU A 128 -23.60 2.19 -8.83
C GLU A 128 -22.06 2.14 -8.65
N ALA A 129 -21.42 3.30 -8.45
CA ALA A 129 -19.99 3.39 -8.18
C ALA A 129 -19.59 2.71 -6.86
N THR A 130 -20.40 2.87 -5.81
CA THR A 130 -20.15 2.24 -4.50
C THR A 130 -20.25 0.71 -4.58
N ARG A 131 -21.28 0.19 -5.27
CA ARG A 131 -21.43 -1.25 -5.50
C ARG A 131 -20.27 -1.83 -6.32
N GLU A 132 -19.78 -1.08 -7.30
CA GLU A 132 -18.65 -1.54 -8.10
C GLU A 132 -17.33 -1.53 -7.33
N ILE A 133 -17.10 -0.50 -6.50
CA ILE A 133 -15.96 -0.47 -5.57
C ILE A 133 -16.04 -1.65 -4.59
N GLU A 134 -17.20 -1.93 -4.00
CA GLU A 134 -17.37 -3.09 -3.10
C GLU A 134 -17.14 -4.42 -3.83
N ARG A 135 -17.61 -4.54 -5.08
CA ARG A 135 -17.42 -5.74 -5.90
C ARG A 135 -15.94 -5.96 -6.22
N LEU A 136 -15.23 -4.92 -6.65
CA LEU A 136 -13.79 -4.98 -6.94
C LEU A 136 -12.98 -5.23 -5.67
N THR A 137 -13.36 -4.61 -4.56
CA THR A 137 -12.74 -4.85 -3.24
C THR A 137 -12.92 -6.31 -2.81
N GLN A 138 -14.11 -6.89 -2.97
CA GLN A 138 -14.35 -8.30 -2.67
C GLN A 138 -13.62 -9.24 -3.64
N GLN A 139 -13.45 -8.87 -4.90
CA GLN A 139 -12.71 -9.65 -5.89
C GLN A 139 -11.21 -9.70 -5.55
N VAL A 140 -10.63 -8.57 -5.14
CA VAL A 140 -9.24 -8.47 -4.66
C VAL A 140 -9.05 -9.20 -3.32
N LEU A 141 -10.00 -9.07 -2.39
CA LEU A 141 -9.94 -9.81 -1.12
C LEU A 141 -10.03 -11.33 -1.30
N ARG A 142 -10.76 -11.82 -2.32
CA ARG A 142 -10.84 -13.26 -2.63
C ARG A 142 -9.60 -13.79 -3.33
N SER A 143 -8.88 -12.96 -4.10
CA SER A 143 -7.61 -13.35 -4.71
C SER A 143 -6.41 -13.24 -3.77
N ALA A 144 -6.57 -12.53 -2.64
CA ALA A 144 -5.52 -12.28 -1.65
C ALA A 144 -5.49 -13.25 -0.44
N VAL A 145 -6.29 -14.34 -0.43
CA VAL A 145 -6.27 -15.31 0.68
C VAL A 145 -5.59 -16.62 0.26
N PRO A 146 -4.43 -16.99 0.82
CA PRO A 146 -4.00 -18.37 0.88
C PRO A 146 -4.87 -19.12 1.88
N THR A 147 -5.32 -20.31 1.48
CA THR A 147 -6.00 -21.30 2.33
C THR A 147 -5.21 -21.56 3.61
N SER A 148 -5.66 -20.99 4.74
CA SER A 148 -5.69 -21.65 6.05
C SER A 148 -6.29 -20.74 7.13
N GLN A 149 -7.10 -21.35 7.99
CA GLN A 149 -7.65 -20.85 9.26
C GLN A 149 -8.94 -20.02 9.18
N ARG A 150 -10.00 -20.80 8.93
CA ARG A 150 -11.38 -20.58 9.37
C ARG A 150 -11.46 -20.63 10.91
N THR A 151 -12.37 -19.82 11.46
CA THR A 151 -13.02 -19.85 12.79
C THR A 151 -12.66 -18.72 13.75
N ARG A 152 -13.58 -17.75 13.90
CA ARG A 152 -14.46 -17.66 15.08
C ARG A 152 -15.51 -16.57 14.87
N ARG A 153 -16.77 -17.00 14.81
CA ARG A 153 -17.96 -16.21 15.07
C ARG A 153 -17.92 -15.70 16.51
N LEU A 154 -18.30 -14.45 16.74
CA LEU A 154 -18.91 -14.00 17.99
C LEU A 154 -20.13 -13.11 17.68
N SER A 155 -21.16 -13.33 18.48
CA SER A 155 -22.57 -12.94 18.35
C SER A 155 -22.84 -11.52 18.87
N PRO A 156 -23.97 -10.88 18.48
CA PRO A 156 -24.37 -9.58 19.03
C PRO A 156 -25.19 -9.74 20.32
N SER A 157 -24.89 -8.92 21.33
CA SER A 157 -25.69 -8.78 22.55
C SER A 157 -26.64 -7.58 22.41
N THR A 158 -27.90 -7.87 22.66
CA THR A 158 -29.01 -6.97 22.97
C THR A 158 -28.71 -6.01 24.11
N THR A 159 -29.14 -4.75 24.01
CA THR A 159 -29.74 -3.98 25.13
C THR A 159 -30.62 -2.89 24.55
N ALA A 160 -31.88 -2.87 25.00
CA ALA A 160 -32.89 -1.86 24.71
C ALA A 160 -32.96 -0.84 25.85
N ARG A 161 -33.16 0.46 25.55
CA ARG A 161 -34.21 1.34 26.16
C ARG A 161 -34.06 2.83 25.80
N GLY A 162 -35.22 3.43 25.48
CA GLY A 162 -35.60 4.84 25.69
C GLY A 162 -35.05 5.83 24.67
N GLY A 163 -35.80 6.69 23.97
CA GLY A 163 -37.16 7.18 24.16
C GLY A 163 -37.13 8.72 24.11
N GLY A 164 -37.95 9.36 23.26
CA GLY A 164 -38.22 10.81 23.32
C GLY A 164 -37.99 11.55 22.01
N GLY A 165 -39.09 11.94 21.35
CA GLY A 165 -39.10 12.67 20.09
C GLY A 165 -38.83 14.18 20.21
N GLY A 166 -38.56 14.76 19.04
CA GLY A 166 -38.47 16.19 18.80
C GLY A 166 -38.34 16.42 17.29
N VAL A 167 -39.48 16.62 16.63
CA VAL A 167 -39.58 17.02 15.23
C VAL A 167 -39.02 18.44 15.08
N LEU A 168 -38.27 18.71 14.00
CA LEU A 168 -38.39 19.88 13.09
C LEU A 168 -37.05 20.12 12.36
N GLY A 169 -37.08 20.05 11.03
CA GLY A 169 -36.00 20.53 10.16
C GLY A 169 -35.75 19.62 8.97
N GLY A 170 -36.44 19.87 7.85
CA GLY A 170 -36.27 19.14 6.59
C GLY A 170 -34.81 19.19 6.12
N GLY A 171 -34.11 18.07 6.25
CA GLY A 171 -32.71 17.94 5.87
C GLY A 171 -32.59 17.63 4.38
N LYS A 172 -32.15 18.61 3.59
CA LYS A 172 -31.47 18.35 2.31
C LYS A 172 -30.44 17.22 2.56
N LYS A 173 -30.44 16.17 1.71
CA LYS A 173 -29.43 15.10 1.80
C LYS A 173 -28.05 15.76 1.70
N LYS A 174 -27.28 15.81 2.80
CA LYS A 174 -25.96 16.44 2.80
C LYS A 174 -25.09 15.71 1.79
N THR A 175 -24.64 16.41 0.75
CA THR A 175 -23.64 15.88 -0.20
C THR A 175 -22.38 15.46 0.56
N GLY A 176 -21.56 14.56 0.02
CA GLY A 176 -20.31 14.15 0.67
C GLY A 176 -19.41 15.34 1.04
N LYS A 177 -19.45 16.41 0.23
CA LYS A 177 -18.81 17.70 0.51
C LYS A 177 -19.41 18.42 1.71
N GLU A 178 -20.74 18.51 1.80
CA GLU A 178 -21.43 19.14 2.94
C GLU A 178 -21.28 18.34 4.24
N ALA A 179 -21.24 17.00 4.15
CA ALA A 179 -20.98 16.14 5.30
C ALA A 179 -19.56 16.34 5.85
N MET A 180 -18.58 16.45 4.95
CA MET A 180 -17.20 16.73 5.33
C MET A 180 -17.02 18.15 5.86
N LEU A 181 -17.70 19.14 5.26
CA LEU A 181 -17.72 20.51 5.77
C LEU A 181 -18.34 20.56 7.17
N ALA A 182 -19.45 19.85 7.38
CA ALA A 182 -20.08 19.72 8.69
C ALA A 182 -19.19 18.99 9.71
N TRP A 183 -18.35 18.04 9.27
CA TRP A 183 -17.35 17.43 10.14
C TRP A 183 -16.29 18.46 10.55
N CYS A 184 -15.72 19.20 9.60
CA CYS A 184 -14.76 20.28 9.88
C CYS A 184 -15.36 21.30 10.87
N GLN A 185 -16.58 21.78 10.60
CA GLN A 185 -17.28 22.71 11.47
C GLN A 185 -17.52 22.15 12.87
N ARG A 186 -17.87 20.87 13.00
CA ARG A 186 -18.10 20.22 14.29
C ARG A 186 -16.83 20.14 15.15
N ILE A 187 -15.69 19.81 14.54
CA ILE A 187 -14.42 19.71 15.27
C ILE A 187 -13.83 21.10 15.58
N THR A 188 -14.14 22.12 14.77
CA THR A 188 -13.71 23.50 15.00
C THR A 188 -14.71 24.33 15.82
N GLN A 189 -15.94 23.85 16.06
CA GLN A 189 -16.97 24.53 16.85
C GLN A 189 -16.51 25.08 18.22
N PRO A 190 -15.66 24.40 19.01
CA PRO A 190 -15.23 24.93 20.30
C PRO A 190 -14.18 26.06 20.20
N TYR A 191 -13.68 26.37 19.01
CA TYR A 191 -12.65 27.39 18.78
C TYR A 191 -13.28 28.64 18.16
N LYS A 192 -13.12 29.79 18.83
CA LYS A 192 -13.80 31.04 18.43
C LYS A 192 -13.20 31.71 17.19
N ASP A 193 -11.94 31.43 16.89
CA ASP A 193 -11.17 32.18 15.90
C ASP A 193 -11.12 31.49 14.53
N VAL A 194 -11.87 30.39 14.33
CA VAL A 194 -11.88 29.61 13.09
C VAL A 194 -13.29 29.28 12.64
N ASP A 195 -13.69 29.84 11.50
CA ASP A 195 -14.96 29.53 10.83
C ASP A 195 -14.71 28.91 9.44
N ILE A 196 -15.14 27.66 9.28
CA ILE A 196 -14.95 26.89 8.05
C ILE A 196 -16.25 26.87 7.26
N THR A 197 -16.32 27.64 6.18
CA THR A 197 -17.48 27.74 5.29
C THR A 197 -17.25 27.10 3.93
N ASN A 198 -15.98 26.86 3.56
CA ASN A 198 -15.58 26.28 2.28
C ASN A 198 -14.24 25.53 2.38
N PHE A 199 -13.82 24.86 1.30
CA PHE A 199 -12.54 24.16 1.21
C PHE A 199 -11.46 24.98 0.46
N SER A 200 -11.59 26.30 0.37
CA SER A 200 -10.58 27.16 -0.26
C SER A 200 -10.13 28.26 0.69
N SER A 201 -10.79 29.42 0.69
CA SER A 201 -10.37 30.58 1.49
C SER A 201 -10.40 30.33 2.99
N SER A 202 -11.30 29.46 3.50
CA SER A 202 -11.33 29.08 4.92
C SER A 202 -10.12 28.26 5.38
N PHE A 203 -9.29 27.78 4.46
CA PHE A 203 -8.08 26.99 4.76
C PHE A 203 -6.79 27.73 4.38
N ALA A 204 -6.89 28.94 3.81
CA ALA A 204 -5.75 29.67 3.25
C ALA A 204 -4.78 30.21 4.32
N ASP A 205 -5.25 30.44 5.55
CA ASP A 205 -4.44 30.98 6.64
C ASP A 205 -3.77 29.89 7.51
N GLY A 206 -4.04 28.61 7.22
CA GLY A 206 -3.54 27.46 7.97
C GLY A 206 -4.18 27.25 9.35
N MET A 207 -5.03 28.17 9.82
CA MET A 207 -5.64 28.09 11.15
C MET A 207 -6.64 26.93 11.27
N ALA A 208 -7.34 26.63 10.18
CA ALA A 208 -8.20 25.45 10.09
C ALA A 208 -7.41 24.15 10.35
N PHE A 209 -6.26 23.96 9.70
CA PHE A 209 -5.45 22.74 9.87
C PHE A 209 -4.85 22.63 11.27
N ILE A 210 -4.32 23.72 11.81
CA ILE A 210 -3.79 23.79 13.17
C ILE A 210 -4.87 23.43 14.20
N THR A 211 -6.07 23.98 14.06
CA THR A 211 -7.19 23.73 14.96
C THR A 211 -7.68 22.29 14.89
N MET A 212 -7.76 21.74 13.68
CA MET A 212 -8.09 20.33 13.47
C MET A 212 -7.06 19.42 14.14
N MET A 213 -5.76 19.72 14.02
CA MET A 213 -4.71 18.92 14.68
C MET A 213 -4.74 19.08 16.20
N HIS A 214 -4.98 20.29 16.71
CA HIS A 214 -5.12 20.54 18.15
C HIS A 214 -6.28 19.75 18.76
N HIS A 215 -7.41 19.61 18.05
CA HIS A 215 -8.55 18.83 18.53
C HIS A 215 -8.19 17.37 18.85
N TYR A 216 -7.38 16.71 18.01
CA TYR A 216 -6.97 15.32 18.22
C TYR A 216 -5.66 15.19 19.01
N PHE A 217 -4.78 16.19 18.95
CA PHE A 217 -3.46 16.19 19.58
C PHE A 217 -3.20 17.50 20.33
N PRO A 218 -3.94 17.77 21.43
CA PRO A 218 -3.81 19.04 22.17
C PRO A 218 -2.43 19.22 22.81
N SER A 219 -1.68 18.13 23.05
CA SER A 219 -0.31 18.21 23.58
C SER A 219 0.76 18.55 22.54
N ALA A 220 0.43 18.51 21.24
CA ALA A 220 1.39 18.71 20.15
C ALA A 220 1.39 20.14 19.60
N ILE A 221 0.30 20.88 19.81
CA ILE A 221 0.08 22.23 19.27
C ILE A 221 -0.43 23.13 20.39
N ASP A 222 0.09 24.35 20.45
CA ASP A 222 -0.35 25.39 21.38
C ASP A 222 -1.00 26.51 20.59
N LEU A 223 -2.34 26.57 20.59
CA LEU A 223 -3.10 27.54 19.80
C LEU A 223 -2.81 29.00 20.17
N SER A 224 -2.35 29.28 21.40
CA SER A 224 -2.05 30.64 21.85
C SER A 224 -0.86 31.30 21.12
N LYS A 225 -0.02 30.48 20.47
CA LYS A 225 1.18 30.92 19.77
C LYS A 225 1.02 31.07 18.26
N HIS A 226 -0.13 30.68 17.71
CA HIS A 226 -0.36 30.68 16.26
C HIS A 226 -1.35 31.79 15.90
N SER A 227 -1.08 32.50 14.82
CA SER A 227 -1.95 33.57 14.32
C SER A 227 -2.18 33.43 12.81
N PRO A 228 -3.25 34.04 12.27
CA PRO A 228 -3.50 34.02 10.81
C PRO A 228 -2.40 34.68 9.97
N SER A 229 -1.52 35.50 10.58
CA SER A 229 -0.41 36.17 9.90
C SER A 229 0.81 35.25 9.69
N THR A 230 0.92 34.15 10.43
CA THR A 230 2.05 33.20 10.35
C THR A 230 1.69 31.97 9.52
N GLN A 231 1.13 32.18 8.32
CA GLN A 231 0.54 31.12 7.47
C GLN A 231 1.50 29.96 7.20
N ARG A 232 2.75 30.27 6.83
CA ARG A 232 3.79 29.26 6.55
C ARG A 232 4.03 28.34 7.75
N GLU A 233 4.26 28.94 8.92
CA GLU A 233 4.50 28.18 10.16
C GLU A 233 3.29 27.34 10.55
N ASN A 234 2.07 27.87 10.34
CA ASN A 234 0.83 27.14 10.59
C ASN A 234 0.74 25.88 9.72
N PHE A 235 1.01 25.98 8.42
CA PHE A 235 0.97 24.83 7.52
C PHE A 235 2.06 23.80 7.84
N GLU A 236 3.31 24.24 7.99
CA GLU A 236 4.44 23.35 8.32
C GLU A 236 4.17 22.57 9.62
N LYS A 237 3.71 23.28 10.66
CA LYS A 237 3.44 22.65 11.95
C LYS A 237 2.26 21.69 11.89
N ALA A 238 1.17 22.07 11.20
CA ALA A 238 0.01 21.20 11.07
C ALA A 238 0.32 19.93 10.28
N PHE A 239 1.02 20.05 9.15
CA PHE A 239 1.39 18.92 8.30
C PHE A 239 2.39 18.00 8.97
N LYS A 240 3.38 18.55 9.69
CA LYS A 240 4.32 17.75 10.49
C LYS A 240 3.61 16.94 11.56
N VAL A 241 2.68 17.54 12.30
CA VAL A 241 1.91 16.83 13.33
C VAL A 241 0.97 15.79 12.70
N ALA A 242 0.35 16.11 11.56
CA ALA A 242 -0.50 15.18 10.83
C ALA A 242 0.26 13.94 10.35
N ASP A 243 1.50 14.09 9.91
CA ASP A 243 2.35 12.98 9.49
C ASP A 243 2.84 12.16 10.70
N GLU A 244 3.58 12.80 11.61
CA GLU A 244 4.23 12.13 12.75
C GLU A 244 3.23 11.47 13.72
N ARG A 245 2.09 12.12 13.98
CA ARG A 245 1.10 11.63 14.95
C ARG A 245 -0.13 11.06 14.28
N GLY A 246 -0.61 11.68 13.21
CA GLY A 246 -1.80 11.26 12.47
C GLY A 246 -1.57 10.14 11.46
N GLY A 247 -0.33 9.95 10.99
CA GLY A 247 0.01 9.03 9.89
C GLY A 247 -0.58 9.47 8.55
N VAL A 248 -0.73 10.78 8.34
CA VAL A 248 -1.24 11.37 7.09
C VAL A 248 -0.14 12.17 6.42
N TYR A 249 0.38 11.61 5.32
CA TYR A 249 1.42 12.25 4.52
C TYR A 249 0.93 13.60 3.92
N PRO A 250 1.73 14.67 3.96
CA PRO A 250 1.36 15.97 3.40
C PRO A 250 1.24 15.91 1.88
N LEU A 251 0.02 16.07 1.37
CA LEU A 251 -0.25 16.14 -0.08
C LEU A 251 -0.23 17.57 -0.63
N LEU A 252 -0.25 18.56 0.25
CA LEU A 252 -0.24 19.97 -0.11
C LEU A 252 1.15 20.53 0.13
N ASP A 253 1.70 21.25 -0.85
CA ASP A 253 2.96 21.97 -0.70
C ASP A 253 2.73 23.27 0.09
N VAL A 254 3.57 23.54 1.07
CA VAL A 254 3.47 24.72 1.93
C VAL A 254 3.70 26.00 1.12
N GLU A 255 4.66 26.02 0.20
CA GLU A 255 4.99 27.20 -0.59
C GLU A 255 3.85 27.55 -1.54
N ASP A 256 3.21 26.55 -2.15
CA ASP A 256 2.04 26.76 -3.01
C ASP A 256 0.83 27.29 -2.20
N MET A 257 0.61 26.73 -1.00
CA MET A 257 -0.50 27.15 -0.13
C MET A 257 -0.33 28.58 0.38
N VAL A 258 0.90 29.03 0.64
CA VAL A 258 1.18 30.41 1.09
C VAL A 258 1.16 31.40 -0.07
N ALA A 259 1.60 30.99 -1.27
CA ALA A 259 1.59 31.85 -2.46
C ALA A 259 0.16 32.12 -2.98
N MET A 260 -0.79 31.22 -2.70
CA MET A 260 -2.16 31.30 -3.20
C MET A 260 -3.14 31.83 -2.14
N ALA A 261 -3.69 33.02 -2.35
CA ALA A 261 -4.76 33.56 -1.49
C ALA A 261 -6.05 32.71 -1.47
N ARG A 262 -6.24 31.86 -2.49
CA ARG A 262 -7.36 30.92 -2.61
C ARG A 262 -6.85 29.58 -3.13
N PRO A 263 -6.51 28.63 -2.25
CA PRO A 263 -6.03 27.32 -2.68
C PRO A 263 -7.14 26.55 -3.41
N ASP A 264 -6.73 25.62 -4.28
CA ASP A 264 -7.67 24.77 -5.03
C ASP A 264 -8.54 23.94 -4.08
N ALA A 265 -9.85 24.06 -4.25
CA ALA A 265 -10.82 23.46 -3.34
C ALA A 265 -10.83 21.92 -3.41
N LEU A 266 -10.50 21.34 -4.57
CA LEU A 266 -10.47 19.89 -4.74
C LEU A 266 -9.23 19.30 -4.06
N SER A 267 -8.08 19.96 -4.19
CA SER A 267 -6.82 19.58 -3.54
C SER A 267 -6.93 19.63 -2.02
N VAL A 268 -7.44 20.73 -1.47
CA VAL A 268 -7.70 20.88 -0.02
C VAL A 268 -8.71 19.84 0.46
N MET A 269 -9.82 19.66 -0.25
CA MET A 269 -10.84 18.66 0.10
C MET A 269 -10.29 17.23 0.09
N THR A 270 -9.41 16.91 -0.85
CA THR A 270 -8.76 15.59 -0.94
C THR A 270 -7.88 15.33 0.27
N TYR A 271 -7.06 16.31 0.66
CA TYR A 271 -6.22 16.20 1.84
C TYR A 271 -7.06 16.10 3.14
N VAL A 272 -8.07 16.96 3.29
CA VAL A 272 -9.00 16.95 4.43
C VAL A 272 -9.77 15.62 4.53
N SER A 273 -10.12 15.01 3.41
CA SER A 273 -10.75 13.68 3.37
C SER A 273 -9.84 12.59 3.95
N GLN A 274 -8.53 12.66 3.70
CA GLN A 274 -7.57 11.73 4.30
C GLN A 274 -7.41 11.97 5.80
N LEU A 275 -7.34 13.23 6.22
CA LEU A 275 -7.35 13.60 7.64
C LEU A 275 -8.61 13.06 8.33
N HIS A 276 -9.79 13.27 7.75
CA HIS A 276 -11.04 12.72 8.28
C HIS A 276 -10.97 11.20 8.44
N LYS A 277 -10.53 10.47 7.41
CA LYS A 277 -10.44 9.00 7.44
C LYS A 277 -9.49 8.47 8.52
N GLN A 278 -8.35 9.13 8.76
CA GLN A 278 -7.35 8.65 9.73
C GLN A 278 -7.64 9.14 11.14
N LEU A 279 -8.15 10.37 11.30
CA LEU A 279 -8.43 10.97 12.60
C LEU A 279 -9.78 10.49 13.16
N ALA A 280 -10.79 10.23 12.32
CA ALA A 280 -12.06 9.66 12.78
C ALA A 280 -11.96 8.22 13.30
N LYS A 281 -10.85 7.52 13.04
CA LYS A 281 -10.57 6.21 13.67
C LYS A 281 -10.04 6.33 15.09
N ARG A 282 -9.67 7.54 15.52
CA ARG A 282 -8.90 7.80 16.76
C ARG A 282 -9.66 8.62 17.80
N GLY A 283 -10.84 9.16 17.46
CA GLY A 283 -11.77 9.81 18.38
C GLY A 283 -13.03 8.97 18.55
#